data_AF-A0A072TP86-F1
#
_entry.id   AF-A0A072TP86-F1
#
_cell.length_a   1.000
_cell.length_b   1.000
_cell.length_c   1.000
_cell.angle_alpha   90.00
_cell.angle_beta   90.00
_cell.angle_gamma   90.00
#
_symmetry.space_group_name_H-M   'P 1'
#
loop_
_entity.id
_entity.type
_entity.pdbx_description
1 polymer ?
#
loop_
_entity_poly.entity_id
_entity_poly.type
_entity_poly.pdbx_seq_one_letter_code
_entity_poly.pdbx_strand_id
1 'polypeptide(L)'
;CYSILETIERYRSHTRINNTPTTSESVENTQQLKEEAENMMKKIDLLETSKRKLLGEGLGSCSIDELQKIEQQLEKSINKIRVKKTKVFREQIDQLKEKEKALVAENVRLSEKYGNYSTQESTKDQRENIAEAEPYADQSSPSSDVETELFIGLPETRSRRISPKV
;
A
#
# COMPACT_ATOMS: atom_id res chain seq x y z
N CYS A 1 -7.39 59.67 5.89
CA CYS A 1 -8.20 58.52 5.40
C CYS A 1 -8.46 58.75 3.93
N TYR A 2 -7.93 57.92 3.03
CA TYR A 2 -8.22 58.06 1.60
C TYR A 2 -9.68 57.70 1.33
N SER A 3 -10.37 58.51 0.53
CA SER A 3 -11.74 58.24 0.10
C SER A 3 -11.78 56.98 -0.78
N ILE A 4 -12.87 56.22 -0.71
CA ILE A 4 -13.03 55.02 -1.53
C ILE A 4 -12.95 55.36 -3.03
N LEU A 5 -13.35 56.58 -3.40
CA LEU A 5 -13.25 57.13 -4.74
C LEU A 5 -11.80 57.34 -5.16
N GLU A 6 -10.94 57.88 -4.28
CA GLU A 6 -9.50 58.04 -4.55
C GLU A 6 -8.81 56.68 -4.71
N THR A 7 -9.27 55.66 -3.97
CA THR A 7 -8.74 54.30 -4.11
C THR A 7 -9.18 53.64 -5.42
N ILE A 8 -10.43 53.83 -5.83
CA ILE A 8 -10.96 53.38 -7.12
C ILE A 8 -10.25 54.10 -8.28
N GLU A 9 -10.05 55.40 -8.16
CA GLU A 9 -9.40 56.22 -9.20
C GLU A 9 -7.92 55.88 -9.34
N ARG A 10 -7.22 55.61 -8.24
CA ARG A 10 -5.84 55.12 -8.26
C ARG A 10 -5.76 53.75 -8.94
N TYR A 11 -6.66 52.83 -8.61
CA TYR A 11 -6.76 51.52 -9.27
C TYR A 11 -7.00 51.68 -10.77
N ARG A 12 -8.03 52.44 -11.18
CA ARG A 12 -8.34 52.70 -12.59
C ARG A 12 -7.17 53.36 -13.33
N SER A 13 -6.45 54.26 -12.68
CA SER A 13 -5.28 54.91 -13.26
C SER A 13 -4.14 53.93 -13.50
N HIS A 14 -3.87 53.02 -12.55
CA HIS A 14 -2.85 51.98 -12.70
C HIS A 14 -3.26 50.95 -13.78
N THR A 15 -4.54 50.56 -13.83
CA THR A 15 -5.07 49.67 -14.88
C THR A 15 -5.08 50.34 -16.26
N ARG A 16 -5.32 51.65 -16.35
CA ARG A 16 -5.27 52.42 -17.61
C ARG A 16 -3.84 52.60 -18.12
N ILE A 17 -2.87 52.79 -17.23
CA ILE A 17 -1.44 52.84 -17.59
C ILE A 17 -0.98 51.49 -18.17
N ASN A 18 -1.44 50.37 -17.60
CA ASN A 18 -1.20 49.03 -18.16
C ASN A 18 -1.86 48.79 -19.54
N ASN A 19 -2.80 49.66 -19.96
CA ASN A 19 -3.48 49.60 -21.26
C ASN A 19 -2.99 50.67 -22.27
N THR A 20 -1.89 51.37 -21.97
CA THR A 20 -1.11 52.13 -22.99
C THR A 20 -0.05 51.18 -23.58
N PRO A 21 0.57 51.45 -24.75
CA PRO A 21 1.08 50.43 -25.70
C PRO A 21 2.38 49.72 -25.28
N THR A 22 2.47 49.28 -24.03
CA THR A 22 3.21 48.09 -23.58
C THR A 22 2.26 46.89 -23.48
N THR A 23 1.16 46.92 -24.23
CA THR A 23 0.13 45.89 -24.29
C THR A 23 0.61 44.62 -25.00
N SER A 24 1.62 44.72 -25.88
CA SER A 24 2.19 43.55 -26.58
C SER A 24 2.82 42.57 -25.60
N GLU A 25 3.73 43.02 -24.73
CA GLU A 25 4.43 42.12 -23.78
C GLU A 25 3.47 41.49 -22.76
N SER A 26 2.47 42.22 -22.27
CA SER A 26 1.49 41.70 -21.28
C SER A 26 0.50 40.71 -21.91
N VAL A 27 0.03 40.99 -23.13
CA VAL A 27 -0.85 40.07 -23.88
C VAL A 27 -0.07 38.85 -24.37
N GLU A 28 1.17 39.03 -24.84
CA GLU A 28 2.09 37.93 -25.20
C GLU A 28 2.40 37.06 -23.99
N ASN A 29 2.67 37.62 -22.81
CA ASN A 29 2.89 36.86 -21.58
C ASN A 29 1.62 36.09 -21.16
N THR A 30 0.45 36.74 -21.24
CA THR A 30 -0.83 36.06 -20.97
C THR A 30 -1.09 34.93 -21.97
N GLN A 31 -0.73 35.10 -23.25
CA GLN A 31 -0.87 34.10 -24.29
C GLN A 31 0.13 32.94 -24.10
N GLN A 32 1.37 33.24 -23.74
CA GLN A 32 2.40 32.25 -23.39
C GLN A 32 1.97 31.41 -22.18
N LEU A 33 1.44 32.03 -21.13
CA LEU A 33 0.93 31.31 -19.96
C LEU A 33 -0.26 30.39 -20.31
N LYS A 34 -1.14 30.83 -21.22
CA LYS A 34 -2.23 29.99 -21.73
C LYS A 34 -1.69 28.79 -22.52
N GLU A 35 -0.75 29.03 -23.42
CA GLU A 35 -0.11 27.96 -24.20
C GLU A 35 0.63 26.97 -23.29
N GLU A 36 1.34 27.46 -22.27
CA GLU A 36 2.00 26.63 -21.27
C GLU A 36 0.99 25.79 -20.48
N ALA A 37 -0.13 26.38 -20.06
CA ALA A 37 -1.22 25.67 -19.39
C ALA A 37 -1.83 24.57 -20.29
N GLU A 38 -2.08 24.87 -21.56
CA GLU A 38 -2.56 23.88 -22.53
C GLU A 38 -1.55 22.74 -22.74
N ASN A 39 -0.26 23.06 -22.81
CA ASN A 39 0.80 22.07 -22.95
C ASN A 39 0.92 21.19 -21.70
N MET A 40 0.77 21.76 -20.50
CA MET A 40 0.70 21.00 -19.26
C MET A 40 -0.51 20.07 -19.25
N MET A 41 -1.69 20.55 -19.68
CA MET A 41 -2.90 19.73 -19.74
C MET A 41 -2.74 18.53 -20.69
N LYS A 42 -2.22 18.76 -21.90
CA LYS A 42 -1.90 17.67 -22.84
C LYS A 42 -0.94 16.65 -22.24
N LYS A 43 0.07 17.11 -21.48
CA LYS A 43 1.02 16.22 -20.82
C LYS A 43 0.35 15.38 -19.73
N ILE A 44 -0.56 15.95 -18.96
CA ILE A 44 -1.36 15.23 -17.96
C ILE A 44 -2.19 14.14 -18.65
N ASP A 45 -2.90 14.48 -19.72
CA ASP A 45 -3.75 13.53 -20.45
C ASP A 45 -2.96 12.35 -21.02
N LEU A 46 -1.77 12.61 -21.55
CA LEU A 46 -0.85 11.58 -22.03
C LEU A 46 -0.38 10.66 -20.89
N LEU A 47 -0.05 11.23 -19.72
CA LEU A 47 0.38 10.45 -18.55
C LEU A 47 -0.75 9.60 -18.00
N GLU A 48 -1.96 10.14 -17.86
CA GLU A 48 -3.13 9.39 -17.38
C GLU A 48 -3.53 8.29 -18.37
N THR A 49 -3.46 8.56 -19.67
CA THR A 49 -3.70 7.53 -20.69
C THR A 49 -2.67 6.42 -20.63
N SER A 50 -1.39 6.77 -20.47
CA SER A 50 -0.31 5.79 -20.27
C SER A 50 -0.54 4.95 -19.00
N LYS A 51 -0.94 5.59 -17.89
CA LYS A 51 -1.28 4.90 -16.64
C LYS A 51 -2.41 3.90 -16.83
N ARG A 52 -3.52 4.31 -17.46
CA ARG A 52 -4.66 3.42 -17.76
C ARG A 52 -4.23 2.23 -18.61
N LYS A 53 -3.44 2.44 -19.67
CA LYS A 53 -2.89 1.36 -20.49
C LYS A 53 -2.05 0.38 -19.65
N LEU A 54 -1.18 0.87 -18.77
CA LEU A 54 -0.39 0.03 -17.85
C LEU A 54 -1.26 -0.75 -16.84
N LEU A 55 -2.44 -0.24 -16.51
CA LEU A 55 -3.45 -0.92 -15.68
C LEU A 55 -4.32 -1.91 -16.47
N GLY A 56 -4.10 -2.03 -17.79
CA GLY A 56 -4.87 -2.92 -18.65
C GLY A 56 -6.17 -2.32 -19.18
N GLU A 57 -6.40 -1.03 -18.99
CA GLU A 57 -7.61 -0.34 -19.43
C GLU A 57 -7.45 0.26 -20.84
N GLY A 58 -8.52 0.23 -21.64
CA GLY A 58 -8.54 0.91 -22.95
C GLY A 58 -7.57 0.34 -23.99
N LEU A 59 -7.17 -0.93 -23.84
CA LEU A 59 -6.20 -1.58 -24.73
C LEU A 59 -6.73 -1.88 -26.14
N GLY A 60 -8.04 -1.86 -26.36
CA GLY A 60 -8.65 -2.18 -27.66
C GLY A 60 -8.27 -1.23 -28.81
N SER A 61 -7.75 -0.03 -28.50
CA SER A 61 -7.23 0.93 -29.49
C SER A 61 -5.71 0.89 -29.64
N CYS A 62 -5.01 0.01 -28.92
CA CYS A 62 -3.55 -0.09 -28.98
C CYS A 62 -3.11 -0.93 -30.18
N SER A 63 -1.97 -0.57 -30.77
CA SER A 63 -1.32 -1.42 -31.77
C SER A 63 -0.61 -2.61 -31.11
N ILE A 64 -0.24 -3.61 -31.91
CA ILE A 64 0.53 -4.77 -31.45
C ILE A 64 1.87 -4.32 -30.83
N ASP A 65 2.57 -3.38 -31.46
CA ASP A 65 3.84 -2.87 -30.96
C ASP A 65 3.70 -2.14 -29.62
N GLU A 66 2.63 -1.35 -29.45
CA GLU A 66 2.32 -0.70 -28.18
C GLU A 66 2.05 -1.72 -27.07
N LEU A 67 1.28 -2.77 -27.37
CA LEU A 67 0.98 -3.85 -26.42
C LEU A 67 2.24 -4.59 -25.99
N GLN A 68 3.11 -4.95 -26.94
CA GLN A 68 4.39 -5.60 -26.64
C GLN A 68 5.28 -4.72 -25.75
N LYS A 69 5.31 -3.41 -25.99
CA LYS A 69 6.06 -2.47 -25.16
C LYS A 69 5.51 -2.40 -23.73
N ILE A 70 4.19 -2.37 -23.58
CA ILE A 70 3.51 -2.38 -22.27
C ILE A 70 3.85 -3.67 -21.52
N GLU A 71 3.74 -4.82 -22.18
CA GLU A 71 4.06 -6.13 -21.62
C GLU A 71 5.51 -6.19 -21.12
N GLN A 72 6.48 -5.83 -21.97
CA GLN A 72 7.90 -5.81 -21.60
C GLN A 72 8.19 -4.86 -20.43
N GLN A 73 7.51 -3.71 -20.38
CA GLN A 73 7.67 -2.75 -19.28
C GLN A 73 7.13 -3.34 -17.97
N LEU A 74 5.96 -3.97 -18.01
CA LEU A 74 5.34 -4.61 -16.86
C LEU A 74 6.22 -5.76 -16.36
N GLU A 75 6.66 -6.66 -17.23
CA GLU A 75 7.53 -7.78 -16.88
C GLU A 75 8.82 -7.31 -16.19
N LYS A 76 9.53 -6.34 -16.79
CA LYS A 76 10.75 -5.76 -16.20
C LYS A 76 10.48 -5.15 -14.82
N SER A 77 9.37 -4.44 -14.66
CA SER A 77 9.01 -3.79 -13.39
C SER A 77 8.68 -4.81 -12.30
N ILE A 78 7.91 -5.85 -12.63
CA ILE A 78 7.53 -6.93 -11.72
C ILE A 78 8.77 -7.70 -11.28
N ASN A 79 9.68 -8.00 -12.21
CA ASN A 79 10.94 -8.67 -11.88
C ASN A 79 11.77 -7.84 -10.88
N LYS A 80 11.92 -6.53 -11.12
CA LYS A 80 12.61 -5.62 -10.18
C LYS A 80 11.96 -5.62 -8.79
N ILE A 81 10.63 -5.57 -8.73
CA ILE A 81 9.87 -5.62 -7.46
C ILE A 81 10.13 -6.94 -6.75
N ARG A 82 10.04 -8.07 -7.45
CA ARG A 82 10.23 -9.41 -6.88
C ARG A 82 11.64 -9.59 -6.33
N VAL A 83 12.66 -9.17 -7.08
CA VAL A 83 14.06 -9.20 -6.63
C VAL A 83 14.24 -8.37 -5.36
N LYS A 84 13.72 -7.14 -5.33
CA LYS A 84 13.81 -6.27 -4.15
C LYS A 84 13.09 -6.85 -2.94
N LYS A 85 11.86 -7.35 -3.11
CA LYS A 85 11.10 -8.01 -2.03
C LYS A 85 11.84 -9.23 -1.48
N THR A 86 12.34 -10.08 -2.37
CA THR A 86 13.09 -11.28 -1.99
C THR A 86 14.34 -10.95 -1.20
N LYS A 87 15.08 -9.91 -1.63
CA LYS A 87 16.26 -9.43 -0.90
C LYS A 87 15.89 -8.96 0.51
N VAL A 88 14.89 -8.10 0.65
CA VAL A 88 14.45 -7.56 1.96
C VAL A 88 13.97 -8.68 2.88
N PHE A 89 13.18 -9.64 2.37
CA PHE A 89 12.72 -10.75 3.19
C PHE A 89 13.85 -11.68 3.61
N ARG A 90 14.83 -11.93 2.73
CA ARG A 90 16.02 -12.71 3.09
C ARG A 90 16.79 -12.04 4.22
N GLU A 91 17.04 -10.73 4.11
CA GLU A 91 17.71 -9.96 5.17
C GLU A 91 16.96 -10.03 6.51
N GLN A 92 15.62 -9.93 6.49
CA GLN A 92 14.80 -10.07 7.69
C GLN A 92 14.86 -11.48 8.30
N ILE A 93 14.79 -12.52 7.46
CA ILE A 93 14.91 -13.91 7.90
C ILE A 93 16.27 -14.14 8.56
N ASP A 94 17.35 -13.65 7.95
CA ASP A 94 18.70 -13.84 8.48
C ASP A 94 18.88 -13.10 9.83
N GLN A 95 18.34 -11.89 9.97
CA GLN A 95 18.32 -11.16 11.25
C GLN A 95 17.55 -11.92 12.34
N LEU A 96 16.38 -12.48 12.00
CA LEU A 96 15.58 -13.23 12.95
C LEU A 96 16.27 -14.54 13.38
N LYS A 97 16.91 -15.25 12.44
CA LYS A 97 17.70 -16.45 12.75
C LYS A 97 18.87 -16.13 13.69
N GLU A 98 19.54 -15.01 13.49
CA GLU A 98 20.64 -14.62 14.38
C GLU A 98 20.13 -14.25 15.78
N LYS A 99 18.99 -13.55 15.86
CA LYS A 99 18.33 -13.26 17.13
C LYS A 99 17.87 -14.53 17.84
N GLU A 100 17.32 -15.49 17.11
CA GLU A 100 16.93 -16.80 17.65
C GLU A 100 18.14 -17.52 18.27
N LYS A 101 19.27 -17.60 17.55
CA LYS A 101 20.50 -18.20 18.09
C LYS A 101 20.98 -17.51 19.35
N ALA A 102 21.00 -16.18 19.37
CA ALA A 102 21.42 -15.41 20.54
C ALA A 102 20.50 -15.68 21.76
N LEU A 103 19.18 -15.72 21.53
CA LEU A 103 18.21 -16.02 22.59
C LEU A 103 18.32 -17.46 23.09
N VAL A 104 18.54 -18.43 22.21
CA VAL A 104 18.76 -19.83 22.60
C VAL A 104 20.03 -19.95 23.45
N ALA A 105 21.13 -19.33 23.03
CA ALA A 105 22.38 -19.32 23.79
C ALA A 105 22.20 -18.69 25.18
N GLU A 106 21.50 -17.56 25.26
CA GLU A 106 21.21 -16.90 26.54
C GLU A 106 20.28 -17.73 27.43
N ASN A 107 19.27 -18.39 26.85
CA ASN A 107 18.36 -19.26 27.60
C ASN A 107 19.09 -20.47 28.19
N VAL A 108 19.99 -21.10 27.42
CA VAL A 108 20.87 -22.17 27.93
C VAL A 108 21.72 -21.65 29.09
N ARG A 109 22.38 -20.49 28.92
CA ARG A 109 23.20 -19.87 29.97
C ARG A 109 22.41 -19.57 31.25
N LEU A 110 21.16 -19.11 31.12
CA LEU A 110 20.29 -18.85 32.25
C LEU A 110 19.81 -20.15 32.91
N SER A 111 19.48 -21.16 32.12
CA SER A 111 19.08 -22.49 32.60
C SER A 111 20.23 -23.19 33.34
N GLU A 112 21.48 -23.05 32.91
CA GLU A 112 22.64 -23.54 33.67
C GLU A 112 22.83 -22.76 34.99
N LYS A 113 22.61 -21.44 34.96
CA LYS A 113 22.78 -20.58 36.14
C LYS A 113 21.67 -20.74 37.19
N TYR A 114 20.44 -21.04 36.76
CA TYR A 114 19.24 -21.03 37.62
C TYR A 114 18.40 -22.32 37.58
N GLY A 115 18.62 -23.20 36.61
CA GLY A 115 17.87 -24.46 36.43
C GLY A 115 18.17 -25.54 37.47
N ASN A 116 19.15 -25.34 38.34
CA ASN A 116 19.34 -26.17 39.53
C ASN A 116 18.39 -25.79 40.68
N TYR A 117 17.55 -24.76 40.53
CA TYR A 117 16.62 -24.30 41.59
C TYR A 117 15.13 -24.59 41.31
N SER A 118 14.80 -25.17 40.17
CA SER A 118 13.42 -25.55 39.82
C SER A 118 13.46 -26.63 38.75
N THR A 119 13.26 -27.89 39.17
CA THR A 119 12.49 -28.96 38.49
C THR A 119 12.97 -30.32 39.00
N GLN A 120 12.40 -30.75 40.13
CA GLN A 120 11.76 -32.06 40.15
C GLN A 120 10.41 -31.91 39.44
N GLU A 121 10.04 -32.93 38.65
CA GLU A 121 8.72 -33.16 38.01
C GLU A 121 8.40 -32.29 36.77
N SER A 122 8.05 -32.81 35.59
CA SER A 122 7.74 -34.16 35.14
C SER A 122 7.76 -34.22 33.59
N THR A 123 8.12 -35.40 33.10
CA THR A 123 7.75 -36.06 31.82
C THR A 123 8.19 -35.44 30.49
N LYS A 124 9.19 -36.14 29.93
CA LYS A 124 9.47 -36.34 28.51
C LYS A 124 8.28 -37.00 27.78
N ASP A 125 8.40 -37.02 26.45
CA ASP A 125 7.63 -37.74 25.41
C ASP A 125 6.78 -36.76 24.58
N GLN A 126 6.96 -36.56 23.27
CA GLN A 126 7.45 -37.45 22.22
C GLN A 126 7.94 -36.61 21.03
N ARG A 127 9.19 -36.82 20.59
CA ARG A 127 9.65 -36.45 19.25
C ARG A 127 10.11 -37.73 18.56
N GLU A 128 9.87 -37.76 17.25
CA GLU A 128 10.27 -38.75 16.24
C GLU A 128 9.22 -39.82 15.89
N ASN A 129 8.61 -39.65 14.73
CA ASN A 129 8.62 -40.66 13.66
C ASN A 129 8.21 -40.00 12.32
N ILE A 130 9.20 -39.83 11.44
CA ILE A 130 9.00 -39.67 10.00
C ILE A 130 9.39 -41.01 9.38
N ALA A 131 8.40 -41.80 8.95
CA ALA A 131 8.50 -42.75 7.85
C ALA A 131 7.11 -43.37 7.58
N GLU A 132 6.58 -43.09 6.39
CA GLU A 132 5.74 -43.93 5.52
C GLU A 132 4.78 -44.96 6.16
N ALA A 133 3.46 -44.69 6.09
CA ALA A 133 2.43 -45.57 5.52
C ALA A 133 1.01 -45.01 5.77
N GLU A 134 0.28 -44.69 4.70
CA GLU A 134 -1.19 -44.75 4.66
C GLU A 134 -1.58 -46.24 4.57
N PRO A 135 -2.66 -46.74 5.23
CA PRO A 135 -4.04 -46.43 4.83
C PRO A 135 -5.12 -46.38 5.95
N TYR A 136 -6.06 -45.45 5.81
CA TYR A 136 -7.48 -45.50 6.20
C TYR A 136 -7.91 -46.23 7.50
N ALA A 137 -8.32 -45.46 8.52
CA ALA A 137 -9.46 -45.81 9.38
C ALA A 137 -10.08 -44.56 10.03
N ASP A 138 -11.33 -44.31 9.68
CA ASP A 138 -12.24 -43.32 10.24
C ASP A 138 -12.50 -43.63 11.72
N GLN A 139 -12.09 -42.72 12.62
CA GLN A 139 -12.53 -42.71 14.01
C GLN A 139 -13.12 -41.34 14.35
N SER A 140 -14.33 -41.08 13.86
CA SER A 140 -15.17 -40.03 14.40
C SER A 140 -15.55 -40.38 15.85
N SER A 141 -14.85 -39.79 16.82
CA SER A 141 -15.39 -39.63 18.16
C SER A 141 -16.52 -38.58 18.10
N PRO A 142 -17.62 -38.73 18.85
CA PRO A 142 -18.75 -37.80 18.75
C PRO A 142 -18.35 -36.46 19.35
N SER A 143 -18.15 -35.43 18.51
CA SER A 143 -17.97 -34.06 18.96
C SER A 143 -19.29 -33.54 19.51
N SER A 144 -19.32 -33.30 20.81
CA SER A 144 -20.37 -32.50 21.43
C SER A 144 -20.26 -31.07 20.90
N ASP A 145 -21.23 -30.63 20.09
CA ASP A 145 -21.28 -29.26 19.59
C ASP A 145 -21.46 -28.28 20.77
N VAL A 146 -20.42 -27.47 21.02
CA VAL A 146 -20.51 -26.31 21.92
C VAL A 146 -20.69 -25.10 21.02
N GLU A 147 -21.86 -24.50 21.04
CA GLU A 147 -22.17 -23.29 20.28
C GLU A 147 -21.32 -22.13 20.82
N THR A 148 -20.30 -21.72 20.05
CA THR A 148 -19.49 -20.53 20.36
C THR A 148 -20.02 -19.35 19.55
N GLU A 149 -20.38 -18.24 20.20
CA GLU A 149 -20.73 -16.96 19.55
C GLU A 149 -19.50 -16.24 18.93
N LEU A 150 -18.58 -16.99 18.32
CA LEU A 150 -17.36 -16.43 17.72
C LEU A 150 -17.64 -16.01 16.27
N PHE A 151 -17.92 -14.72 16.07
CA PHE A 151 -18.01 -14.13 14.74
C PHE A 151 -16.61 -13.72 14.24
N ILE A 152 -16.05 -14.45 13.28
CA ILE A 152 -14.79 -14.08 12.60
C ILE A 152 -15.13 -13.22 11.38
N GLY A 153 -15.36 -11.92 11.62
CA GLY A 153 -15.61 -10.90 10.60
C GLY A 153 -15.34 -9.50 11.14
N LEU A 154 -15.41 -8.48 10.27
CA LEU A 154 -15.27 -7.08 10.71
C LEU A 154 -16.33 -6.77 11.79
N PRO A 155 -15.96 -6.21 12.96
CA PRO A 155 -16.89 -6.02 14.06
C PRO A 155 -18.01 -5.05 13.67
N GLU A 156 -19.27 -5.49 13.80
CA GLU A 156 -20.43 -4.63 13.62
C GLU A 156 -20.45 -3.54 14.72
N THR A 157 -20.45 -2.27 14.31
CA THR A 157 -20.69 -1.16 15.22
C THR A 157 -22.11 -1.27 15.77
N ARG A 158 -22.21 -1.57 17.07
CA ARG A 158 -23.43 -1.73 17.86
C ARG A 158 -24.37 -0.51 17.77
N SER A 159 -25.15 -0.41 16.72
CA SER A 159 -26.35 0.42 16.68
C SER A 159 -27.50 -0.44 17.19
N ARG A 160 -27.86 -0.29 18.47
CA ARG A 160 -29.09 -0.87 19.02
C ARG A 160 -30.28 -0.37 18.19
N ARG A 161 -30.77 -1.21 17.26
CA ARG A 161 -32.10 -1.05 16.70
C ARG A 161 -33.06 -1.81 17.60
N ILE A 162 -33.85 -1.06 18.34
CA ILE A 162 -35.02 -1.57 19.05
C ILE A 162 -36.06 -1.84 17.96
N SER A 163 -36.41 -3.11 17.74
CA SER A 163 -37.54 -3.46 16.88
C SER A 163 -38.85 -3.24 17.65
N PRO A 164 -39.92 -2.68 17.03
CA PRO A 164 -41.23 -2.63 17.65
C PRO A 164 -41.84 -4.04 17.70
N LYS A 165 -42.49 -4.37 18.82
CA LYS A 165 -43.41 -5.51 18.88
C LYS A 165 -44.66 -5.19 18.07
N VAL A 166 -45.06 -6.12 17.20
CA VAL A 166 -46.43 -6.24 16.68
C VAL A 166 -47.27 -6.96 17.72
#